data_AF-A0A5B7BXY3-F1
#
_entry.id   AF-A0A5B7BXY3-F1
#
_cell.length_a   1.000
_cell.length_b   1.000
_cell.length_c   1.000
_cell.angle_alpha   90.00
_cell.angle_beta   90.00
_cell.angle_gamma   90.00
#
_symmetry.space_group_name_H-M   'P 1'
#
loop_
_entity.id
_entity.type
_entity.pdbx_description
1 polymer ?
#
loop_
_entity_poly.entity_id
_entity_poly.type
_entity_poly.pdbx_seq_one_letter_code
_entity_poly.pdbx_strand_id
1 'polypeptide(L)'
;MASCAVEGGCPTDYIAISISLLFIILLLTWSTFPFLIHKVPCSKGSSFWLPAIQVFASFNLLLSIVMSVNFLKFKKRHWWQSCYIWAVWVEGPLGFGLLLSCRIVQAFQLYYIFVKRRLPPVRLYIFLPTILLPWIVGAAFIHMKKPLNYRCHMGTWWIIPVVCFHTLYVAALVGFTGAIRHV
;
A
#
# COMPACT_ATOMS: atom_id res chain seq x y z
N MET A 1 17.53 26.12 1.67
CA MET A 1 16.87 24.78 1.76
C MET A 1 16.20 24.54 3.12
N ALA A 2 16.75 24.98 4.25
CA ALA A 2 16.17 24.72 5.58
C ALA A 2 14.87 25.49 5.91
N SER A 3 14.58 26.65 5.29
CA SER A 3 13.36 27.43 5.63
C SER A 3 12.10 27.00 4.88
N CYS A 4 12.19 26.49 3.65
CA CYS A 4 11.03 26.08 2.85
C CYS A 4 10.23 24.94 3.51
N ALA A 5 10.92 24.01 4.18
CA ALA A 5 10.27 22.94 4.96
C ALA A 5 9.48 23.45 6.18
N VAL A 6 9.78 24.66 6.67
CA VAL A 6 9.11 25.30 7.82
C VAL A 6 7.86 26.08 7.37
N GLU A 7 7.90 26.63 6.16
CA GLU A 7 6.82 27.48 5.63
C GLU A 7 5.76 26.73 4.82
N GLY A 8 6.09 25.57 4.23
CA GLY A 8 5.12 24.70 3.56
C GLY A 8 5.71 24.12 2.29
N GLY A 9 6.42 22.99 2.43
CA GLY A 9 6.96 22.19 1.33
C GLY A 9 8.00 22.89 0.44
N CYS A 10 8.88 22.12 -0.20
CA CYS A 10 9.74 22.65 -1.26
C CYS A 10 9.04 22.54 -2.62
N PRO A 11 9.33 23.42 -3.59
CA PRO A 11 8.83 23.32 -4.97
C PRO A 11 9.11 21.96 -5.63
N THR A 12 10.22 21.31 -5.27
CA THR A 12 10.57 19.94 -5.69
C THR A 12 9.54 18.91 -5.28
N ASP A 13 8.91 19.10 -4.12
CA ASP A 13 7.95 18.16 -3.58
C ASP A 13 6.59 18.29 -4.28
N TYR A 14 6.19 19.51 -4.64
CA TYR A 14 5.03 19.74 -5.49
C TYR A 14 5.18 19.08 -6.87
N ILE A 15 6.38 19.17 -7.46
CA ILE A 15 6.70 18.48 -8.72
C ILE A 15 6.57 16.96 -8.55
N ALA A 16 7.14 16.40 -7.48
CA ALA A 16 7.05 14.96 -7.19
C ALA A 16 5.59 14.48 -7.02
N ILE A 17 4.74 15.30 -6.40
CA ILE A 17 3.30 15.03 -6.25
C ILE A 17 2.59 15.07 -7.60
N SER A 18 2.82 16.11 -8.41
CA SER A 18 2.21 16.22 -9.74
C SER A 18 2.57 15.03 -10.64
N ILE A 19 3.83 14.62 -10.61
CA ILE A 19 4.30 13.44 -11.34
C ILE A 19 3.60 12.18 -10.83
N SER A 20 3.54 11.99 -9.52
CA SER A 20 2.88 10.84 -8.90
C SER A 20 1.38 10.78 -9.26
N LEU A 21 0.69 11.92 -9.23
CA LEU A 21 -0.73 12.02 -9.58
C LEU A 21 -0.98 11.70 -11.06
N LEU A 22 -0.09 12.14 -11.94
CA LEU A 22 -0.13 11.83 -13.37
C LEU A 22 0.07 10.32 -13.63
N PHE A 23 1.02 9.68 -12.94
CA PHE A 23 1.21 8.23 -13.03
C PHE A 23 0.02 7.45 -12.48
N ILE A 24 -0.63 7.91 -11.41
CA ILE A 24 -1.88 7.32 -10.90
C ILE A 24 -2.96 7.34 -11.97
N ILE A 25 -3.17 8.49 -12.61
CA ILE A 25 -4.19 8.64 -13.66
C ILE A 25 -3.88 7.68 -14.82
N LEU A 26 -2.63 7.64 -15.27
CA LEU A 26 -2.20 6.71 -16.32
C LEU A 26 -2.44 5.24 -15.91
N LEU A 27 -2.08 4.85 -14.69
CA LEU A 27 -2.29 3.49 -14.18
C LEU A 27 -3.77 3.13 -14.08
N LEU A 28 -4.60 4.05 -13.61
CA LEU A 28 -6.06 3.89 -13.58
C LEU A 28 -6.58 3.70 -15.00
N THR A 29 -6.27 4.62 -15.92
CA THR A 29 -6.69 4.53 -17.31
C THR A 29 -6.26 3.20 -17.92
N TRP A 30 -5.02 2.77 -17.71
CA TRP A 30 -4.50 1.53 -18.27
C TRP A 30 -5.13 0.28 -17.63
N SER A 31 -5.46 0.33 -16.35
CA SER A 31 -6.21 -0.74 -15.67
C SER A 31 -7.65 -0.86 -16.16
N THR A 32 -8.32 0.25 -16.51
CA THR A 32 -9.72 0.26 -16.96
C THR A 32 -9.86 0.03 -18.47
N PHE A 33 -8.83 0.39 -19.25
CA PHE A 33 -8.77 0.25 -20.71
C PHE A 33 -9.13 -1.15 -21.25
N PRO A 34 -8.61 -2.27 -20.71
CA PRO A 34 -8.99 -3.59 -21.18
C PRO A 34 -10.46 -3.93 -20.90
N PHE A 35 -11.04 -3.43 -19.80
CA PHE A 35 -12.47 -3.60 -19.50
C PHE A 35 -13.36 -2.81 -20.46
N LEU A 36 -12.92 -1.61 -20.86
CA LEU A 36 -13.65 -0.75 -21.79
C LEU A 36 -13.65 -1.32 -23.21
N ILE A 37 -12.51 -1.82 -23.68
CA ILE A 37 -12.33 -2.24 -25.08
C ILE A 37 -12.76 -3.68 -25.30
N HIS A 38 -12.38 -4.60 -24.43
CA HIS A 38 -12.59 -6.02 -24.69
C HIS A 38 -13.99 -6.51 -24.28
N LYS A 39 -14.86 -5.64 -23.73
CA LYS A 39 -16.18 -6.00 -23.13
C LYS A 39 -16.10 -7.35 -22.42
N VAL A 40 -15.02 -7.56 -21.66
CA VAL A 40 -14.72 -8.88 -21.10
C VAL A 40 -15.90 -9.21 -20.18
N PRO A 41 -16.58 -10.35 -20.37
CA PRO A 41 -17.64 -10.73 -19.45
C PRO A 41 -17.04 -10.71 -18.05
N CYS A 42 -17.57 -9.83 -17.18
CA CYS A 42 -17.12 -9.72 -15.80
C CYS A 42 -17.05 -11.12 -15.22
N SER A 43 -15.83 -11.68 -15.13
CA SER A 43 -15.69 -13.03 -14.63
C SER A 43 -16.20 -12.98 -13.19
N LYS A 44 -17.21 -13.80 -12.87
CA LYS A 44 -17.74 -13.95 -11.50
C LYS A 44 -16.70 -14.51 -10.52
N GLY A 45 -15.42 -14.58 -10.90
CA GLY A 45 -14.31 -15.08 -10.10
C GLY A 45 -13.67 -14.00 -9.22
N SER A 46 -13.32 -14.38 -7.99
CA SER A 46 -12.66 -13.50 -7.01
C SER A 46 -11.35 -12.87 -7.48
N SER A 47 -10.75 -13.37 -8.57
CA SER A 47 -9.49 -12.87 -9.13
C SER A 47 -9.59 -11.47 -9.73
N PHE A 48 -10.78 -11.04 -10.19
CA PHE A 48 -10.97 -9.68 -10.73
C PHE A 48 -10.89 -8.59 -9.64
N TRP A 49 -11.24 -8.94 -8.39
CA TRP A 49 -11.19 -7.99 -7.28
C TRP A 49 -9.77 -7.64 -6.85
N LEU A 50 -8.78 -8.51 -7.09
CA LEU A 50 -7.39 -8.25 -6.68
C LEU A 50 -6.75 -7.06 -7.39
N PRO A 51 -6.78 -6.94 -8.73
CA PRO A 51 -6.29 -5.74 -9.41
C PRO A 51 -6.97 -4.45 -8.92
N ALA A 52 -8.29 -4.47 -8.72
CA ALA A 52 -9.04 -3.30 -8.26
C ALA A 52 -8.60 -2.87 -6.85
N ILE A 53 -8.48 -3.83 -5.92
CA ILE A 53 -7.99 -3.57 -4.55
C ILE A 53 -6.54 -3.08 -4.59
N GLN A 54 -5.71 -3.59 -5.48
CA GLN A 54 -4.31 -3.18 -5.61
C GLN A 54 -4.17 -1.74 -6.13
N VAL A 55 -5.01 -1.33 -7.08
CA VAL A 55 -5.07 0.06 -7.57
C VAL A 55 -5.52 0.98 -6.44
N PHE A 56 -6.57 0.59 -5.69
CA PHE A 56 -7.01 1.32 -4.51
C PHE A 56 -5.90 1.45 -3.45
N ALA A 57 -5.18 0.38 -3.16
CA ALA A 57 -4.06 0.38 -2.21
C ALA A 57 -2.93 1.32 -2.67
N SER A 58 -2.60 1.30 -3.96
CA SER A 58 -1.57 2.17 -4.55
C SER A 58 -1.95 3.65 -4.42
N PHE A 59 -3.22 3.97 -4.69
CA PHE A 59 -3.75 5.31 -4.51
C PHE A 59 -3.68 5.77 -3.06
N ASN A 60 -4.10 4.92 -2.11
CA ASN A 60 -4.05 5.22 -0.68
C ASN A 60 -2.61 5.43 -0.18
N LEU A 61 -1.65 4.61 -0.63
CA LEU A 61 -0.25 4.76 -0.27
C LEU A 61 0.29 6.13 -0.70
N LEU A 62 0.04 6.53 -1.95
CA LEU A 62 0.49 7.82 -2.48
C LEU A 62 -0.19 8.98 -1.76
N LEU A 63 -1.51 8.91 -1.56
CA LEU A 63 -2.26 9.93 -0.83
C LEU A 63 -1.76 10.06 0.62
N SER A 64 -1.41 8.94 1.25
CA SER A 64 -0.86 8.92 2.60
C SER A 64 0.48 9.63 2.71
N ILE A 65 1.40 9.38 1.78
CA ILE A 65 2.71 10.05 1.76
C ILE A 65 2.54 11.57 1.60
N VAL A 66 1.61 12.00 0.74
CA VAL A 66 1.31 13.43 0.55
C VAL A 66 0.78 14.05 1.84
N MET A 67 -0.12 13.37 2.54
CA MET A 67 -0.77 13.88 3.74
C MET A 67 0.13 13.81 4.99
N SER A 68 0.99 12.79 5.13
CA SER A 68 1.84 12.58 6.30
C SER A 68 2.99 13.59 6.40
N VAL A 69 3.51 14.06 5.26
CA VAL A 69 4.61 15.05 5.22
C VAL A 69 4.12 16.49 5.44
N ASN A 70 2.83 16.71 5.76
CA ASN A 70 2.23 18.03 6.00
C ASN A 70 2.48 19.04 4.86
N PHE A 71 2.50 18.59 3.60
CA PHE A 71 2.65 19.49 2.45
C PHE A 71 1.52 20.50 2.31
N LEU A 72 0.31 20.13 2.73
CA LEU A 72 -0.82 21.01 2.80
C LEU A 72 -0.95 21.50 4.25
N LYS A 73 -0.56 22.76 4.50
CA LYS A 73 -0.81 23.48 5.77
C LYS A 73 -2.32 23.70 5.96
N PHE A 74 -3.10 22.64 6.09
CA PHE A 74 -4.46 22.75 6.59
C PHE A 74 -4.39 22.96 8.10
N LYS A 75 -4.93 24.10 8.54
CA LYS A 75 -5.08 24.44 9.96
C LYS A 75 -5.75 23.26 10.68
N LYS A 76 -5.00 22.58 11.57
CA LYS A 76 -5.42 21.37 12.30
C LYS A 76 -6.73 21.64 13.07
N ARG A 77 -7.87 21.35 12.45
CA ARG A 77 -9.20 21.55 13.05
C ARG A 77 -10.07 20.29 12.97
N HIS A 78 -9.77 19.36 12.08
CA HIS A 78 -10.60 18.16 11.87
C HIS A 78 -9.86 16.86 12.20
N TRP A 79 -10.60 15.89 12.74
CA TRP A 79 -10.10 14.57 13.18
C TRP A 79 -9.38 13.79 12.06
N TRP A 80 -9.82 14.00 10.80
CA TRP A 80 -9.22 13.48 9.56
C TRP A 80 -7.80 13.98 9.25
N GLN A 81 -7.29 14.99 9.96
CA GLN A 81 -5.93 15.50 9.81
C GLN A 81 -4.96 14.90 10.83
N SER A 82 -5.41 13.89 11.58
CA SER A 82 -4.55 13.20 12.53
C SER A 82 -3.46 12.45 11.78
N CYS A 83 -2.22 12.80 12.11
CA CYS A 83 -1.02 12.15 11.57
C CYS A 83 -1.08 10.61 11.63
N TYR A 84 -1.64 10.08 12.71
CA TYR A 84 -1.82 8.63 12.90
C TYR A 84 -2.72 7.99 11.86
N ILE A 85 -3.78 8.68 11.42
CA ILE A 85 -4.71 8.12 10.43
C ILE A 85 -3.95 7.94 9.11
N TRP A 86 -3.27 8.99 8.63
CA TRP A 86 -2.53 8.89 7.38
C TRP A 86 -1.28 8.03 7.53
N ALA A 87 -0.30 8.43 8.35
CA ALA A 87 1.00 7.77 8.44
C ALA A 87 0.95 6.32 8.97
N VAL A 88 -0.02 5.97 9.82
CA VAL A 88 -0.07 4.62 10.43
C VAL A 88 -1.15 3.75 9.79
N TRP A 89 -2.36 4.26 9.56
CA TRP A 89 -3.47 3.45 9.03
C TRP A 89 -3.56 3.46 7.51
N VAL A 90 -3.39 4.62 6.87
CA VAL A 90 -3.48 4.68 5.40
C VAL A 90 -2.19 4.21 4.76
N GLU A 91 -1.02 4.63 5.27
CA GLU A 91 0.28 4.22 4.72
C GLU A 91 0.55 2.72 4.89
N GLY A 92 0.35 2.23 6.11
CA GLY A 92 0.66 0.86 6.50
C GLY A 92 -0.35 -0.15 5.96
N PRO A 93 -1.45 -0.44 6.69
CA PRO A 93 -2.38 -1.50 6.32
C PRO A 93 -3.13 -1.21 5.01
N LEU A 94 -3.66 0.00 4.79
CA LEU A 94 -4.48 0.27 3.58
C LEU A 94 -3.65 0.54 2.31
N GLY A 95 -2.40 0.96 2.47
CA GLY A 95 -1.48 1.28 1.39
C GLY A 95 -0.54 0.12 1.12
N PHE A 96 0.65 0.18 1.73
CA PHE A 96 1.74 -0.75 1.48
C PHE A 96 1.37 -2.20 1.79
N GLY A 97 0.79 -2.44 2.96
CA GLY A 97 0.37 -3.74 3.44
C GLY A 97 -0.67 -4.38 2.53
N LEU A 98 -1.71 -3.66 2.13
CA LEU A 98 -2.73 -4.15 1.21
C LEU A 98 -2.15 -4.44 -0.18
N LEU A 99 -1.30 -3.55 -0.71
CA LEU A 99 -0.66 -3.71 -2.01
C LEU A 99 0.21 -4.97 -2.06
N LEU A 100 1.11 -5.14 -1.09
CA LEU A 100 1.99 -6.31 -1.02
C LEU A 100 1.23 -7.58 -0.70
N SER A 101 0.22 -7.53 0.18
CA SER A 101 -0.63 -8.69 0.46
C SER A 101 -1.33 -9.16 -0.81
N CYS A 102 -1.91 -8.25 -1.61
CA CYS A 102 -2.49 -8.60 -2.90
C CYS A 102 -1.48 -9.27 -3.85
N ARG A 103 -0.25 -8.74 -3.93
CA ARG A 103 0.82 -9.31 -4.78
C ARG A 103 1.28 -10.69 -4.31
N ILE A 104 1.46 -10.88 -3.01
CA ILE A 104 1.84 -12.18 -2.43
C ILE A 104 0.75 -13.21 -2.71
N VAL A 105 -0.52 -12.83 -2.55
CA VAL A 105 -1.65 -13.71 -2.83
C VAL A 105 -1.72 -14.11 -4.32
N GLN A 106 -1.49 -13.16 -5.24
CA GLN A 106 -1.39 -13.45 -6.68
C GLN A 106 -0.24 -14.43 -6.97
N ALA A 107 0.95 -14.16 -6.42
CA ALA A 107 2.11 -15.03 -6.59
C ALA A 107 1.86 -16.44 -6.03
N PHE A 108 1.22 -16.55 -4.86
CA PHE A 108 0.86 -17.83 -4.27
C PHE A 108 -0.09 -18.65 -5.15
N GLN A 109 -1.10 -18.00 -5.74
CA GLN A 109 -2.02 -18.67 -6.68
C GLN A 109 -1.28 -19.17 -7.93
N LEU A 110 -0.42 -18.33 -8.51
CA LEU A 110 0.40 -18.70 -9.66
C LEU A 110 1.35 -19.86 -9.32
N TYR A 111 1.98 -19.84 -8.15
CA TYR A 111 2.85 -20.92 -7.69
C TYR A 111 2.11 -22.26 -7.59
N TYR A 112 0.90 -22.30 -7.04
CA TYR A 112 0.13 -23.54 -6.95
C TYR A 112 -0.31 -24.07 -8.31
N ILE A 113 -0.68 -23.17 -9.24
CA ILE A 113 -1.12 -23.54 -10.58
C ILE A 113 0.06 -24.02 -11.44
N PHE A 114 1.17 -23.29 -11.48
CA PHE A 114 2.30 -23.61 -12.36
C PHE A 114 3.24 -24.65 -11.78
N VAL A 115 3.62 -24.50 -10.51
CA VAL A 115 4.63 -25.38 -9.87
C VAL A 115 3.98 -26.66 -9.34
N LYS A 116 2.89 -26.52 -8.56
CA LYS A 116 2.21 -27.69 -7.98
C LYS A 116 1.14 -28.30 -8.86
N ARG A 117 0.76 -27.66 -9.97
CA ARG A 117 -0.31 -28.10 -10.89
C ARG A 117 -1.60 -28.46 -10.16
N ARG A 118 -1.94 -27.69 -9.11
CA ARG A 118 -3.13 -27.88 -8.27
C ARG A 118 -3.87 -26.56 -8.10
N LEU A 119 -5.18 -26.66 -7.85
CA LEU A 119 -5.96 -25.51 -7.44
C LEU A 119 -5.46 -25.00 -6.07
N PRO A 120 -5.44 -23.68 -5.85
CA PRO A 120 -5.01 -23.12 -4.58
C PRO A 120 -5.91 -23.64 -3.45
N PRO A 121 -5.34 -24.19 -2.37
CA PRO A 121 -6.10 -24.84 -1.30
C PRO A 121 -6.89 -23.84 -0.45
N VAL A 122 -6.46 -22.57 -0.42
CA VAL A 122 -7.06 -21.53 0.40
C VAL A 122 -7.81 -20.54 -0.48
N ARG A 123 -9.04 -20.21 -0.09
CA ARG A 123 -9.85 -19.22 -0.78
C ARG A 123 -9.27 -17.82 -0.58
N LEU A 124 -9.33 -17.01 -1.63
CA LEU A 124 -8.76 -15.67 -1.68
C LEU A 124 -9.22 -14.75 -0.54
N TYR A 125 -10.54 -14.75 -0.29
CA TYR A 125 -11.15 -13.89 0.73
C TYR A 125 -10.79 -14.28 2.16
N ILE A 126 -10.22 -15.46 2.38
CA ILE A 126 -9.69 -15.89 3.68
C ILE A 126 -8.21 -15.53 3.74
N PHE A 127 -7.45 -15.87 2.69
CA PHE A 127 -6.00 -15.70 2.68
C PHE A 127 -5.55 -14.23 2.71
N LEU A 128 -6.23 -13.35 1.98
CA LEU A 128 -5.88 -11.93 1.91
C LEU A 128 -6.02 -11.22 3.27
N PRO A 129 -7.17 -11.31 4.00
CA PRO A 129 -7.28 -10.77 5.34
C PRO A 129 -6.27 -11.36 6.32
N THR A 130 -5.95 -12.66 6.22
CA THR A 130 -4.96 -13.30 7.09
C THR A 130 -3.57 -12.69 6.93
N ILE A 131 -3.12 -12.44 5.70
CA ILE A 131 -1.83 -11.80 5.43
C ILE A 131 -1.85 -10.31 5.82
N LEU A 132 -3.01 -9.66 5.77
CA LEU A 132 -3.16 -8.26 6.17
C LEU A 132 -3.23 -8.07 7.69
N LEU A 133 -3.66 -9.09 8.43
CA LEU A 133 -3.90 -9.03 9.87
C LEU A 133 -2.67 -8.54 10.68
N PRO A 134 -1.44 -9.00 10.41
CA PRO A 134 -0.23 -8.48 11.05
C PRO A 134 -0.03 -6.97 10.85
N TRP A 135 -0.40 -6.41 9.68
CA TRP A 135 -0.35 -4.96 9.45
C TRP A 135 -1.37 -4.21 10.30
N ILE A 136 -2.59 -4.73 10.42
CA ILE A 136 -3.66 -4.13 11.23
C ILE A 136 -3.27 -4.14 12.71
N VAL A 137 -2.74 -5.26 13.20
CA VAL A 137 -2.27 -5.39 14.59
C VAL A 137 -1.10 -4.46 14.86
N GLY A 138 -0.12 -4.40 13.96
CA GLY A 138 1.00 -3.46 14.07
C GLY A 138 0.55 -2.01 14.11
N ALA A 139 -0.37 -1.62 13.22
CA ALA A 139 -0.95 -0.28 13.19
C ALA A 139 -1.72 0.06 14.47
N ALA A 140 -2.52 -0.87 14.98
CA ALA A 140 -3.24 -0.70 16.24
C ALA A 140 -2.27 -0.53 17.43
N PHE A 141 -1.21 -1.33 17.50
CA PHE A 141 -0.20 -1.23 18.56
C PHE A 141 0.53 0.12 18.55
N ILE A 142 0.94 0.59 17.36
CA ILE A 142 1.54 1.91 17.18
C ILE A 142 0.55 3.01 17.58
N HIS A 143 -0.71 2.88 17.19
CA HIS A 143 -1.74 3.87 17.54
C HIS A 143 -2.00 3.91 19.06
N MET A 144 -1.95 2.78 19.76
CA MET A 144 -2.10 2.76 21.23
C MET A 144 -0.92 3.40 21.94
N LYS A 145 0.32 3.13 21.47
CA LYS A 145 1.53 3.65 22.10
C LYS A 145 1.83 5.10 21.75
N LYS A 146 1.19 5.63 20.71
CA LYS A 146 1.33 7.00 20.21
C LYS A 146 2.78 7.52 20.16
N PRO A 147 3.69 6.88 19.38
CA PRO A 147 5.10 7.29 19.33
C PRO A 147 5.41 8.44 18.35
N LEU A 148 4.44 8.95 17.60
CA LEU A 148 4.64 10.04 16.63
C LEU A 148 4.62 11.41 17.31
N ASN A 149 5.59 12.25 16.95
CA ASN A 149 5.73 13.63 17.43
C ASN A 149 4.82 14.61 16.65
N TYR A 150 4.76 15.89 17.05
CA TYR A 150 3.89 16.92 16.44
C TYR A 150 4.15 17.16 14.92
N ARG A 151 5.35 16.80 14.46
CA ARG A 151 5.80 16.83 13.05
C ARG A 151 5.63 15.50 12.32
N CYS A 152 4.87 14.54 12.83
CA CYS A 152 4.70 13.22 12.24
C CYS A 152 5.94 12.31 12.20
N HIS A 153 7.04 12.69 12.83
CA HIS A 153 8.21 11.82 12.91
C HIS A 153 8.06 10.76 13.98
N MET A 154 8.35 9.52 13.59
CA MET A 154 8.44 8.37 14.47
C MET A 154 9.85 8.31 15.08
N GLY A 155 9.96 7.93 16.36
CA GLY A 155 11.27 7.75 16.99
C GLY A 155 12.05 6.59 16.37
N THR A 156 13.39 6.67 16.36
CA THR A 156 14.29 5.68 15.74
C THR A 156 14.04 4.24 16.21
N TRP A 157 13.73 4.05 17.50
CA TRP A 157 13.38 2.75 18.09
C TRP A 157 12.14 2.11 17.47
N TRP A 158 11.20 2.90 16.94
CA TRP A 158 9.99 2.42 16.27
C TRP A 158 10.18 2.27 14.77
N ILE A 159 11.11 3.02 14.17
CA ILE A 159 11.44 2.92 12.74
C ILE A 159 12.03 1.54 12.43
N ILE A 160 12.97 1.06 13.26
CA ILE A 160 13.65 -0.23 13.04
C ILE A 160 12.65 -1.39 12.85
N PRO A 161 11.74 -1.69 13.80
CA PRO A 161 10.80 -2.79 13.64
C PRO A 161 9.84 -2.59 12.47
N VAL A 162 9.43 -1.34 12.18
CA VAL A 162 8.56 -1.03 11.04
C VAL A 162 9.27 -1.32 9.73
N VAL A 163 10.51 -0.86 9.54
CA VAL A 163 11.30 -1.11 8.34
C VAL A 163 11.58 -2.61 8.19
N CYS A 164 11.97 -3.31 9.27
CA CYS A 164 12.14 -4.76 9.24
C CYS A 164 10.87 -5.46 8.75
N PHE A 165 9.70 -5.06 9.25
CA PHE A 165 8.42 -5.64 8.84
C PHE A 165 8.10 -5.38 7.36
N HIS A 166 8.37 -4.17 6.85
CA HIS A 166 8.25 -3.86 5.41
C HIS A 166 9.19 -4.75 4.57
N THR A 167 10.46 -4.85 4.97
CA THR A 167 11.45 -5.65 4.25
C THR A 167 11.11 -7.14 4.23
N LEU A 168 10.53 -7.67 5.30
CA LEU A 168 10.11 -9.06 5.38
C LEU A 168 9.00 -9.39 4.37
N TYR A 169 8.03 -8.49 4.21
CA TYR A 169 6.98 -8.63 3.19
C TYR A 169 7.56 -8.59 1.78
N VAL A 170 8.50 -7.68 1.52
CA VAL A 170 9.19 -7.60 0.22
C VAL A 170 10.00 -8.87 -0.06
N ALA A 171 10.76 -9.36 0.94
CA ALA A 171 11.53 -10.58 0.82
C ALA A 171 10.64 -11.80 0.54
N ALA A 172 9.49 -11.91 1.21
CA ALA A 172 8.51 -12.96 0.94
C ALA A 172 8.01 -12.91 -0.52
N LEU A 173 7.66 -11.71 -1.02
CA LEU A 173 7.22 -11.53 -2.40
C LEU A 173 8.31 -11.93 -3.40
N VAL A 174 9.56 -11.51 -3.18
CA VAL A 174 10.72 -11.87 -4.02
C VAL A 174 10.94 -13.38 -4.01
N GLY A 175 10.83 -14.04 -2.85
CA GLY A 175 10.96 -15.49 -2.74
C GLY A 175 9.91 -16.25 -3.56
N PHE A 176 8.63 -15.87 -3.43
CA PHE A 176 7.55 -16.50 -4.21
C PHE A 176 7.69 -16.24 -5.71
N THR A 177 7.98 -15.00 -6.12
CA THR A 177 8.15 -14.67 -7.54
C THR A 177 9.38 -15.31 -8.16
N GLY A 178 10.49 -15.41 -7.41
CA GLY A 178 11.69 -16.14 -7.83
C GLY A 178 11.42 -17.63 -8.04
N ALA A 179 10.68 -18.27 -7.13
CA ALA A 179 10.31 -19.68 -7.26
C ALA A 179 9.43 -19.98 -8.49
N ILE A 180 8.63 -19.01 -8.94
CA ILE A 180 7.77 -19.14 -10.13
C ILE A 180 8.57 -18.92 -11.42
N ARG A 181 9.51 -17.95 -11.44
CA ARG A 181 10.30 -17.60 -12.63
C ARG A 181 11.18 -18.76 -13.14
N HIS A 182 11.49 -19.72 -12.27
CA HIS A 182 12.27 -20.91 -12.60
C HIS A 182 11.46 -22.06 -13.19
N VAL A 183 10.13 -21.91 -13.33
CA VAL A 183 9.22 -22.87 -13.98
C VAL A 183 8.87 -22.40 -15.39
#